data_AF-A0A354P066-F1
#
_entry.id   AF-A0A354P066-F1
#
_cell.length_a   1.000
_cell.length_b   1.000
_cell.length_c   1.000
_cell.angle_alpha   90.00
_cell.angle_beta   90.00
_cell.angle_gamma   90.00
#
_symmetry.space_group_name_H-M   'P 1'
#
loop_
_entity.id
_entity.type
_entity.pdbx_description
1 polymer ?
#
loop_
_entity_poly.entity_id
_entity_poly.type
_entity_poly.pdbx_seq_one_letter_code
_entity_poly.pdbx_strand_id
1 'polypeptide(L)'
;MQSGMNVLDCGCGPGSITVGFAQIVALGRVVGVDLNEDDIRRVEELARIVETPNATFRSADIYALPLADESFDAVFAHGVMEHLAELDAAIREMFRVLKPGGLIGARSSDHDGHIYFPQDSLIDESLKLIEQAVKRNG
;
A
#
# COMPACT_ATOMS: atom_id res chain seq x y z
N MET A 1 -14.69 0.39 -3.12
CA MET A 1 -14.60 1.83 -3.46
C MET A 1 -15.69 2.17 -4.46
N GLN A 2 -16.15 3.42 -4.51
CA GLN A 2 -17.20 3.87 -5.42
C GLN A 2 -16.91 5.28 -5.94
N SER A 3 -17.67 5.71 -6.95
CA SER A 3 -17.54 7.03 -7.56
C SER A 3 -17.64 8.17 -6.52
N GLY A 4 -16.80 9.20 -6.67
CA GLY A 4 -16.78 10.39 -5.81
C GLY A 4 -15.94 10.26 -4.53
N MET A 5 -15.36 9.10 -4.22
CA MET A 5 -14.52 8.91 -3.04
C MET A 5 -13.13 9.55 -3.18
N ASN A 6 -12.62 10.12 -2.09
CA ASN A 6 -11.21 10.45 -1.94
C ASN A 6 -10.46 9.25 -1.37
N VAL A 7 -9.47 8.75 -2.11
CA VAL A 7 -8.71 7.55 -1.74
C VAL A 7 -7.23 7.88 -1.58
N LEU A 8 -6.61 7.35 -0.52
CA LEU A 8 -5.17 7.34 -0.33
C LEU A 8 -4.65 5.91 -0.56
N ASP A 9 -3.59 5.78 -1.34
CA ASP A 9 -2.84 4.55 -1.56
C ASP A 9 -1.42 4.71 -0.97
N CYS A 10 -1.18 4.06 0.16
CA CYS A 10 0.07 4.12 0.89
C CYS A 10 1.04 3.05 0.39
N GLY A 11 2.24 3.47 -0.01
CA GLY A 11 3.23 2.64 -0.70
C GLY A 11 2.73 2.21 -2.08
N CYS A 12 2.37 3.18 -2.91
CA CYS A 12 1.76 2.92 -4.22
C CYS A 12 2.71 2.22 -5.20
N GLY A 13 4.03 2.27 -4.97
CA GLY A 13 5.04 1.72 -5.86
C GLY A 13 4.84 2.20 -7.32
N PRO A 14 4.91 1.31 -8.32
CA PRO A 14 4.69 1.68 -9.72
C PRO A 14 3.21 2.00 -10.04
N GLY A 15 2.31 1.85 -9.06
CA GLY A 15 0.95 2.40 -9.01
C GLY A 15 -0.08 1.80 -9.93
N SER A 16 0.09 0.54 -10.31
CA SER A 16 -0.94 -0.25 -11.03
C SER A 16 -2.28 -0.28 -10.28
N ILE A 17 -2.25 -0.33 -8.95
CA ILE A 17 -3.44 -0.27 -8.10
C ILE A 17 -4.01 1.15 -8.06
N THR A 18 -3.16 2.15 -7.88
CA THR A 18 -3.58 3.55 -7.76
C THR A 18 -4.32 4.03 -9.01
N VAL A 19 -3.83 3.70 -10.21
CA VAL A 19 -4.53 4.03 -11.46
C VAL A 19 -5.86 3.26 -11.59
N GLY A 20 -5.92 2.02 -11.11
CA GLY A 20 -7.17 1.26 -11.03
C GLY A 20 -8.20 1.91 -10.10
N PHE A 21 -7.78 2.38 -8.93
CA PHE A 21 -8.65 3.16 -8.04
C PHE A 21 -9.14 4.43 -8.71
N ALA A 22 -8.26 5.14 -9.43
CA ALA A 22 -8.61 6.39 -10.11
C ALA A 22 -9.73 6.20 -11.13
N GLN A 23 -9.70 5.09 -11.88
CA GLN A 23 -10.77 4.70 -12.79
C GLN A 23 -12.08 4.37 -12.06
N ILE A 24 -12.02 3.66 -10.92
CA ILE A 24 -13.21 3.25 -10.15
C ILE A 24 -13.89 4.46 -9.49
N VAL A 25 -13.12 5.38 -8.91
CA VAL A 25 -13.67 6.53 -8.19
C VAL A 25 -14.11 7.66 -9.12
N ALA A 26 -13.66 7.68 -10.38
CA ALA A 26 -14.07 8.60 -11.44
C ALA A 26 -14.15 10.08 -11.03
N LEU A 27 -15.30 10.53 -10.48
CA LEU A 27 -15.52 11.89 -9.97
C LEU A 27 -14.76 12.20 -8.66
N GLY A 28 -14.21 11.17 -8.01
CA GLY A 28 -13.35 11.29 -6.84
C GLY A 28 -11.90 11.55 -7.19
N ARG A 29 -11.02 11.51 -6.20
CA ARG A 29 -9.57 11.68 -6.36
C ARG A 29 -8.79 10.56 -5.70
N VAL A 30 -7.63 10.24 -6.25
CA VAL A 30 -6.70 9.28 -5.65
C VAL A 30 -5.35 9.95 -5.43
N VAL A 31 -4.78 9.74 -4.25
CA VAL A 31 -3.41 10.14 -3.92
C VAL A 31 -2.60 8.88 -3.68
N GLY A 32 -1.52 8.68 -4.44
CA GLY A 32 -0.50 7.66 -4.16
C GLY A 32 0.69 8.28 -3.44
N VAL A 33 1.19 7.60 -2.41
CA VAL A 33 2.43 7.98 -1.72
C VAL A 33 3.41 6.82 -1.72
N ASP A 34 4.69 7.09 -1.92
CA ASP A 34 5.77 6.11 -1.81
C ASP A 34 7.07 6.81 -1.38
N LEU A 35 8.02 6.11 -0.75
CA LEU A 35 9.33 6.70 -0.44
C LEU A 35 10.25 6.74 -1.67
N ASN A 36 10.03 5.85 -2.64
CA ASN A 36 10.88 5.71 -3.81
C ASN A 36 10.51 6.71 -4.91
N GLU A 37 11.31 7.76 -5.08
CA GLU A 37 11.10 8.76 -6.12
C GLU A 37 11.11 8.19 -7.55
N ASP A 38 11.86 7.11 -7.82
CA ASP A 38 11.84 6.48 -9.14
C ASP A 38 10.48 5.86 -9.45
N ASP A 39 9.83 5.27 -8.44
CA ASP A 39 8.51 4.69 -8.60
C ASP A 39 7.45 5.78 -8.76
N ILE A 40 7.58 6.90 -8.04
CA ILE A 40 6.75 8.11 -8.26
C ILE A 40 6.84 8.59 -9.71
N ARG A 41 8.06 8.68 -10.27
CA ARG A 41 8.23 9.08 -11.68
C ARG A 41 7.57 8.09 -12.65
N ARG A 42 7.69 6.78 -12.38
CA ARG A 42 7.09 5.72 -13.22
C ARG A 42 5.57 5.76 -13.19
N VAL A 43 4.97 5.92 -12.01
CA VAL A 43 3.52 5.94 -11.88
C VAL A 43 2.91 7.21 -12.48
N GLU A 44 3.59 8.36 -12.38
CA GLU A 44 3.13 9.58 -13.06
C GLU A 44 3.07 9.40 -14.59
N GLU A 45 4.05 8.70 -15.17
CA GLU A 45 4.03 8.37 -16.60
C GLU A 45 2.90 7.39 -16.93
N LEU A 46 2.71 6.35 -16.12
CA LEU A 46 1.61 5.41 -16.29
C LEU A 46 0.24 6.12 -16.23
N ALA A 47 0.06 7.02 -15.27
CA ALA A 47 -1.19 7.76 -15.10
C ALA A 47 -1.50 8.67 -16.29
N ARG A 48 -0.47 9.24 -16.95
CA ARG A 48 -0.61 9.96 -18.22
C ARG A 48 -1.05 9.04 -19.35
N ILE A 49 -0.40 7.88 -19.51
CA ILE A 49 -0.71 6.91 -20.58
C ILE A 49 -2.13 6.35 -20.43
N VAL A 50 -2.58 6.09 -19.20
CA VAL A 50 -3.88 5.51 -18.88
C VAL A 50 -4.98 6.59 -18.73
N GLU A 51 -4.62 7.86 -18.88
CA GLU A 51 -5.53 9.01 -18.80
C GLU A 51 -6.33 9.07 -17.47
N THR A 52 -5.61 9.07 -16.35
CA THR A 52 -6.18 9.16 -14.99
C THR A 52 -5.88 10.52 -14.34
N PRO A 53 -6.50 11.62 -14.79
CA PRO A 53 -6.18 12.98 -14.32
C PRO A 53 -6.57 13.24 -12.87
N ASN A 54 -7.38 12.37 -12.27
CA ASN A 54 -7.78 12.41 -10.87
C ASN A 54 -6.84 11.64 -9.93
N ALA A 55 -5.75 11.06 -10.45
CA ALA A 55 -4.67 10.47 -9.67
C ALA A 55 -3.51 11.46 -9.50
N THR A 56 -2.98 11.57 -8.29
CA THR A 56 -1.80 12.38 -7.98
C THR A 56 -0.82 11.58 -7.14
N PHE A 57 0.47 11.83 -7.31
CA PHE A 57 1.53 11.05 -6.69
C PHE A 57 2.51 11.96 -5.96
N ARG A 58 3.09 11.47 -4.87
CA ARG A 58 4.12 12.21 -4.14
C ARG A 58 5.06 11.28 -3.40
N SER A 59 6.32 11.69 -3.30
CA SER A 59 7.24 11.04 -2.38
C SER A 59 6.89 11.44 -0.94
N ALA A 60 6.60 10.47 -0.08
CA ALA A 60 6.31 10.72 1.33
C ALA A 60 6.52 9.47 2.20
N ASP A 61 6.87 9.70 3.46
CA ASP A 61 6.93 8.67 4.49
C ASP A 61 5.52 8.39 5.03
N ILE A 62 5.16 7.10 5.13
CA ILE A 62 3.89 6.65 5.70
C ILE A 62 3.78 6.96 7.20
N TYR A 63 4.91 7.14 7.90
CA TYR A 63 4.91 7.56 9.30
C TYR A 63 4.60 9.05 9.50
N ALA A 64 4.69 9.85 8.43
CA ALA A 64 4.49 11.31 8.47
C ALA A 64 3.92 11.82 7.14
N LEU A 65 2.65 11.52 6.90
CA LEU A 65 1.96 11.85 5.67
C LEU A 65 1.73 13.38 5.57
N PRO A 66 2.20 14.05 4.49
CA PRO A 66 2.00 15.49 4.28
C PRO A 66 0.59 15.77 3.74
N LEU A 67 -0.43 15.26 4.43
CA LEU A 67 -1.83 15.25 4.07
C LEU A 67 -2.67 15.71 5.26
N ALA A 68 -3.78 16.39 4.98
CA ALA A 68 -4.66 16.90 6.02
C ALA A 68 -5.36 15.77 6.77
N ASP A 69 -5.63 16.01 8.06
CA ASP A 69 -6.48 15.15 8.89
C ASP A 69 -7.85 14.96 8.22
N GLU A 70 -8.45 13.79 8.43
CA GLU A 70 -9.85 13.50 8.05
C GLU A 70 -10.18 13.86 6.58
N SER A 71 -9.26 13.62 5.65
CA SER A 71 -9.37 14.10 4.26
C SER A 71 -9.69 13.01 3.23
N PHE A 72 -9.62 11.74 3.63
CA PHE A 72 -9.86 10.58 2.77
C PHE A 72 -11.01 9.70 3.26
N ASP A 73 -11.82 9.23 2.32
CA ASP A 73 -12.94 8.31 2.57
C ASP A 73 -12.44 6.86 2.72
N ALA A 74 -11.34 6.53 2.04
CA ALA A 74 -10.63 5.27 2.21
C ALA A 74 -9.12 5.44 2.15
N VAL A 75 -8.41 4.66 2.97
CA VAL A 75 -6.95 4.53 2.93
C VAL A 75 -6.61 3.07 2.67
N PHE A 76 -5.72 2.81 1.73
CA PHE A 76 -5.32 1.48 1.32
C PHE A 76 -3.79 1.32 1.39
N ALA A 77 -3.33 0.11 1.68
CA ALA A 77 -1.91 -0.24 1.62
C ALA A 77 -1.74 -1.69 1.13
N HIS A 78 -0.81 -1.91 0.20
CA HIS A 78 -0.55 -3.22 -0.38
C HIS A 78 0.93 -3.57 -0.38
N GLY A 79 1.31 -4.63 0.34
CA GLY A 79 2.69 -5.10 0.40
C GLY A 79 3.64 -4.16 1.16
N VAL A 80 3.09 -3.25 1.95
CA VAL A 80 3.87 -2.26 2.71
C VAL A 80 4.09 -2.71 4.15
N MET A 81 3.06 -3.32 4.76
CA MET A 81 3.04 -3.57 6.21
C MET A 81 4.21 -4.44 6.67
N GLU A 82 4.61 -5.41 5.85
CA GLU A 82 5.75 -6.31 6.09
C GLU A 82 7.12 -5.61 6.11
N HIS A 83 7.20 -4.37 5.62
CA HIS A 83 8.44 -3.60 5.55
C HIS A 83 8.52 -2.50 6.62
N LEU A 84 7.48 -2.35 7.44
CA LEU A 84 7.40 -1.29 8.44
C LEU A 84 8.00 -1.75 9.78
N ALA A 85 9.00 -1.01 10.26
CA ALA A 85 9.56 -1.20 11.60
C ALA A 85 8.55 -0.84 12.72
N GLU A 86 7.70 0.17 12.48
CA GLU A 86 6.75 0.69 13.48
C GLU A 86 5.32 0.66 12.95
N LEU A 87 4.76 -0.55 12.78
CA LEU A 87 3.43 -0.75 12.21
C LEU A 87 2.35 0.10 12.90
N ASP A 88 2.37 0.18 14.23
CA ASP A 88 1.41 0.99 15.00
C ASP A 88 1.48 2.48 14.65
N ALA A 89 2.68 3.02 14.41
CA ALA A 89 2.87 4.42 14.04
C ALA A 89 2.30 4.69 12.65
N ALA A 90 2.56 3.82 11.69
CA ALA A 90 2.00 3.94 10.34
C ALA A 90 0.48 3.82 10.33
N ILE A 91 -0.08 2.87 11.09
CA ILE A 91 -1.54 2.71 11.20
C ILE A 91 -2.15 3.96 11.83
N ARG A 92 -1.56 4.53 12.88
CA ARG A 92 -2.05 5.80 13.47
C ARG A 92 -2.06 6.93 12.45
N GLU A 93 -1.03 7.03 11.63
CA GLU A 93 -0.93 8.07 10.61
C GLU A 93 -1.94 7.87 9.47
N MET A 94 -2.19 6.61 9.07
CA MET A 94 -3.29 6.25 8.16
C MET A 94 -4.66 6.60 8.76
N PHE A 95 -4.86 6.38 10.06
CA PHE A 95 -6.09 6.77 10.75
C PHE A 95 -6.27 8.28 10.85
N ARG A 96 -5.19 9.05 11.08
CA ARG A 96 -5.25 10.53 11.17
C ARG A 96 -5.85 11.16 9.91
N VAL A 97 -5.42 10.68 8.74
CA VAL A 97 -5.88 11.22 7.44
C VAL A 97 -7.24 10.66 7.01
N LEU A 98 -7.74 9.61 7.68
CA LEU A 98 -9.03 8.99 7.40
C LEU A 98 -10.17 9.80 8.02
N LYS A 99 -11.22 10.06 7.25
CA LYS A 99 -12.46 10.66 7.76
C LYS A 99 -13.10 9.78 8.84
N PRO A 100 -13.83 10.35 9.80
CA PRO A 100 -14.69 9.59 10.69
C PRO A 100 -15.66 8.70 9.89
N GLY A 101 -15.67 7.39 10.18
CA GLY A 101 -16.48 6.41 9.45
C GLY A 101 -15.91 5.94 8.11
N GLY A 102 -14.70 6.39 7.74
CA GLY A 102 -13.97 5.90 6.57
C GLY A 102 -13.46 4.46 6.73
N LEU A 103 -12.86 3.93 5.67
CA LEU A 103 -12.35 2.56 5.62
C LEU A 103 -10.83 2.50 5.47
N ILE A 104 -10.19 1.63 6.24
CA ILE A 104 -8.80 1.21 6.01
C ILE A 104 -8.81 -0.20 5.44
N GLY A 105 -8.11 -0.39 4.32
CA GLY A 105 -7.81 -1.70 3.75
C GLY A 105 -6.32 -1.95 3.73
N ALA A 106 -5.90 -3.16 4.07
CA ALA A 106 -4.51 -3.59 3.94
C ALA A 106 -4.47 -4.99 3.32
N ARG A 107 -3.50 -5.22 2.42
CA ARG A 107 -3.17 -6.56 1.94
C ARG A 107 -1.67 -6.78 2.11
N SER A 108 -1.32 -7.77 2.91
CA SER A 108 0.06 -8.20 3.14
C SER A 108 0.16 -9.70 2.88
N SER A 109 1.37 -10.18 2.64
CA SER A 109 1.62 -11.62 2.51
C SER A 109 1.68 -12.25 3.90
N ASP A 110 0.95 -13.35 4.09
CA ASP A 110 1.12 -14.20 5.26
C ASP A 110 2.37 -15.07 5.05
N HIS A 111 3.44 -14.72 5.75
CA HIS A 111 4.72 -15.42 5.66
C HIS A 111 4.79 -16.66 6.56
N ASP A 112 3.87 -16.82 7.52
CA ASP A 112 3.79 -18.00 8.38
C ASP A 112 2.85 -19.07 7.79
N GLY A 113 1.89 -18.64 6.95
CA GLY A 113 0.90 -19.49 6.28
C GLY A 113 1.39 -20.17 5.01
N HIS A 114 2.54 -20.87 5.02
CA HIS A 114 3.01 -21.59 3.85
C HIS A 114 2.09 -22.76 3.49
N ILE A 115 1.36 -22.65 2.37
CA ILE A 115 0.50 -23.70 1.83
C ILE A 115 1.01 -24.08 0.45
N TYR A 116 1.48 -25.32 0.27
CA TYR A 116 1.96 -25.82 -1.01
C TYR A 116 1.61 -27.29 -1.25
N PHE A 117 1.50 -27.67 -2.51
CA PHE A 117 1.20 -29.03 -2.94
C PHE A 117 1.91 -29.37 -4.27
N PRO A 118 2.47 -30.59 -4.43
CA PRO A 118 2.57 -31.63 -3.41
C PRO A 118 3.48 -31.21 -2.26
N GLN A 119 3.26 -31.80 -1.08
CA GLN A 119 4.17 -31.61 0.05
C GLN A 119 5.52 -32.25 -0.29
N ASP A 120 6.59 -31.54 0.06
CA ASP A 120 7.98 -31.92 -0.23
C ASP A 120 8.85 -31.51 0.96
N SER A 121 9.66 -32.46 1.46
CA SER A 121 10.47 -32.29 2.66
C SER A 121 11.60 -31.27 2.50
N LEU A 122 12.11 -31.05 1.28
CA LEU A 122 13.15 -30.06 1.02
C LEU A 122 12.58 -28.64 1.10
N ILE A 123 11.32 -28.47 0.66
CA ILE A 123 10.61 -27.20 0.83
C ILE A 123 10.37 -26.93 2.32
N ASP A 124 9.92 -27.93 3.09
CA ASP A 124 9.72 -27.79 4.54
C ASP A 124 11.00 -27.36 5.27
N GLU A 125 12.14 -27.98 4.93
CA GLU A 125 13.44 -27.65 5.52
C GLU A 125 13.91 -26.24 5.13
N SER A 126 13.73 -25.87 3.87
CA SER A 126 14.04 -24.52 3.37
C SER A 126 13.25 -23.44 4.11
N LEU A 127 11.94 -23.65 4.29
CA LEU A 127 11.07 -22.70 5.00
C LEU A 127 11.49 -22.51 6.46
N LYS A 128 11.87 -23.59 7.16
CA LYS A 128 12.40 -23.51 8.53
C LYS A 128 13.70 -22.72 8.61
N LEU A 129 14.60 -22.90 7.63
CA LEU A 129 15.86 -22.15 7.57
C LEU A 129 15.61 -20.66 7.31
N ILE A 130 14.67 -20.35 6.42
CA ILE A 130 14.24 -18.98 6.13
C ILE A 130 13.66 -18.34 7.40
N GLU A 131 12.75 -19.02 8.10
CA GLU A 131 12.16 -18.52 9.34
C GLU A 131 13.21 -18.24 10.43
N GLN A 132 14.20 -19.14 10.59
CA GLN A 132 15.31 -18.93 11.51
C GLN A 132 16.19 -17.74 11.12
N ALA A 133 16.45 -17.55 9.82
CA ALA A 133 17.23 -16.42 9.33
C ALA A 133 16.50 -15.10 9.56
N VAL A 134 15.18 -15.05 9.29
CA VAL A 134 14.33 -13.88 9.55
C VAL A 134 14.33 -13.54 11.04
N LYS A 135 14.12 -14.52 11.93
CA LYS A 135 14.15 -14.31 13.39
C LYS A 135 15.49 -13.84 13.93
N ARG A 136 16.60 -14.17 13.27
CA ARG A 136 17.95 -13.79 13.70
C ARG A 136 18.37 -12.40 13.24
N ASN A 137 17.76 -11.91 12.15
CA ASN A 137 18.08 -10.62 11.54
C ASN A 137 17.06 -9.53 11.89
N GLY A 138 16.02 -9.85 12.67
CA GLY A 138 15.08 -8.89 13.28
C GLY A 138 15.62 -8.29 14.57
#